data_AF-A0A9W6DHZ5-F1
#
_entry.id   AF-A0A9W6DHZ5-F1
#
_cell.length_a   1.000
_cell.length_b   1.000
_cell.length_c   1.000
_cell.angle_alpha   90.00
_cell.angle_beta   90.00
_cell.angle_gamma   90.00
#
_symmetry.space_group_name_H-M   'P 1'
#
loop_
_entity.id
_entity.type
_entity.pdbx_description
1 polymer ?
#
loop_
_entity_poly.entity_id
_entity_poly.type
_entity_poly.pdbx_seq_one_letter_code
_entity_poly.pdbx_strand_id
1 'polypeptide(L)'
;MDKEIIIAYEIFESHIDEMRNMSLKEFDKEFTDIYGNLKIAFGENEFISSMLEDVPIEVKECMSELITSYLDALICLVDKIENSDVLYLKYIENSFSWLKVKKKNNNLLFYEVNKQYIDEMNNRIRNFVLVGDDLFTDECILWGPVRIDQALFNKKILSVVTSFVKEIKEINPILIKSNLFRKQLNFINRNGVVL
;
A
#
# COMPACT_ATOMS: atom_id res chain seq x y z
N MET A 1 -16.24 19.00 4.65
CA MET A 1 -15.12 18.90 3.70
C MET A 1 -14.53 17.52 3.88
N ASP A 2 -14.60 16.68 2.86
CA ASP A 2 -13.92 15.39 2.88
C ASP A 2 -12.41 15.65 2.84
N LYS A 3 -11.65 14.95 3.69
CA LYS A 3 -10.19 15.10 3.71
C LYS A 3 -9.59 14.33 2.53
N GLU A 4 -8.52 14.88 1.97
CA GLU A 4 -7.81 14.28 0.84
C GLU A 4 -7.06 13.00 1.26
N ILE A 5 -7.00 12.03 0.36
CA ILE A 5 -6.10 10.87 0.46
C ILE A 5 -4.98 11.06 -0.55
N ILE A 6 -3.75 11.06 -0.06
CA ILE A 6 -2.55 11.11 -0.90
C ILE A 6 -1.94 9.71 -0.88
N ILE A 7 -1.83 9.12 -2.06
CA ILE A 7 -1.03 7.93 -2.30
C ILE A 7 -0.20 8.25 -3.54
N ALA A 8 1.11 8.30 -3.36
CA ALA A 8 2.08 8.64 -4.39
C ALA A 8 3.29 7.72 -4.23
N TYR A 9 3.94 7.38 -5.33
CA TYR A 9 5.11 6.52 -5.33
C TYR A 9 6.11 7.02 -6.38
N GLU A 10 7.37 6.62 -6.23
CA GLU A 10 8.45 6.87 -7.18
C GLU A 10 9.29 5.59 -7.27
N ILE A 11 9.33 4.96 -8.44
CA ILE A 11 10.20 3.79 -8.69
C ILE A 11 11.61 4.32 -8.92
N PHE A 12 12.62 3.70 -8.29
CA PHE A 12 14.01 4.14 -8.51
C PHE A 12 14.46 3.98 -9.96
N GLU A 13 15.20 4.97 -10.46
CA GLU A 13 15.69 4.98 -11.85
C GLU A 13 16.57 3.76 -12.17
N SER A 14 17.39 3.32 -11.20
CA SER A 14 18.19 2.10 -11.29
C SER A 14 17.31 0.86 -11.57
N HIS A 15 16.20 0.72 -10.86
CA HIS A 15 15.24 -0.38 -11.07
C HIS A 15 14.52 -0.26 -12.42
N ILE A 16 14.18 0.96 -12.85
CA ILE A 16 13.57 1.21 -14.16
C ILE A 16 14.53 0.73 -15.28
N ASP A 17 15.81 1.08 -15.18
CA ASP A 17 16.82 0.72 -16.19
C ASP A 17 17.05 -0.79 -16.28
N GLU A 18 17.06 -1.49 -15.14
CA GLU A 18 17.09 -2.95 -15.09
C GLU A 18 15.86 -3.56 -15.77
N MET A 19 14.66 -3.09 -15.40
CA MET A 19 13.39 -3.61 -15.94
C MET A 19 13.25 -3.43 -17.46
N ARG A 20 13.78 -2.35 -18.04
CA ARG A 20 13.67 -2.06 -19.48
C ARG A 20 14.20 -3.18 -20.38
N ASN A 21 15.27 -3.84 -19.95
CA ASN A 21 15.97 -4.85 -20.77
C ASN A 21 15.77 -6.29 -20.28
N MET A 22 15.07 -6.45 -19.16
CA MET A 22 14.89 -7.74 -18.50
C MET A 22 13.84 -8.60 -19.22
N SER A 23 14.11 -9.91 -19.33
CA SER A 23 13.10 -10.86 -19.74
C SER A 23 12.11 -11.14 -18.60
N LEU A 24 10.89 -11.58 -18.92
CA LEU A 24 9.91 -11.97 -17.90
C LEU A 24 10.46 -13.02 -16.91
N LYS A 25 11.27 -13.96 -17.39
CA LYS A 25 11.83 -15.03 -16.57
C LYS A 25 12.88 -14.52 -15.58
N GLU A 26 13.72 -13.58 -16.01
CA GLU A 26 14.70 -12.93 -15.13
C GLU A 26 13.97 -12.09 -14.08
N PHE A 27 12.96 -11.33 -14.50
CA PHE A 27 12.14 -10.53 -13.60
C PHE A 27 11.47 -11.38 -12.52
N ASP A 28 10.78 -12.46 -12.89
CA ASP A 28 10.12 -13.36 -11.94
C ASP A 28 11.11 -14.07 -10.98
N LYS A 29 12.41 -14.10 -11.32
CA LYS A 29 13.45 -14.70 -10.50
C LYS A 29 14.08 -13.67 -9.55
N GLU A 30 14.27 -12.44 -10.01
CA GLU A 30 15.04 -11.41 -9.30
C GLU A 30 14.16 -10.45 -8.50
N PHE A 31 12.93 -10.20 -8.94
CA PHE A 31 12.01 -9.26 -8.31
C PHE A 31 10.93 -10.01 -7.52
N THR A 32 10.94 -9.81 -6.20
CA THR A 32 9.83 -10.20 -5.32
C THR A 32 8.91 -9.02 -4.99
N ASP A 33 9.34 -7.79 -5.26
CA ASP A 33 8.60 -6.54 -5.12
C ASP A 33 9.18 -5.46 -6.06
N ILE A 34 8.45 -4.37 -6.27
CA ILE A 34 8.99 -3.14 -6.84
C ILE A 34 9.32 -2.20 -5.68
N TYR A 35 10.58 -1.80 -5.59
CA TYR A 35 11.07 -0.91 -4.55
C TYR A 35 11.08 0.53 -5.03
N GLY A 36 10.85 1.45 -4.10
CA GLY A 36 10.93 2.87 -4.37
C GLY A 36 10.44 3.70 -3.19
N ASN A 37 10.23 5.00 -3.40
CA ASN A 37 9.59 5.85 -2.40
C ASN A 37 8.07 5.66 -2.45
N LEU A 38 7.41 5.76 -1.30
CA LEU A 38 5.97 5.66 -1.17
C LEU A 38 5.46 6.65 -0.11
N LYS A 39 4.43 7.40 -0.46
CA LYS A 39 3.71 8.25 0.48
C LYS A 39 2.28 7.78 0.59
N ILE A 40 1.81 7.60 1.82
CA ILE A 40 0.39 7.37 2.14
C ILE A 40 0.01 8.37 3.23
N ALA A 41 -0.91 9.28 2.92
CA ALA A 41 -1.37 10.29 3.86
C ALA A 41 -2.89 10.48 3.81
N PHE A 42 -3.45 10.87 4.96
CA PHE A 42 -4.87 11.07 5.20
C PHE A 42 -5.08 12.47 5.78
N GLY A 43 -5.47 13.43 4.92
CA GLY A 43 -5.39 14.85 5.24
C GLY A 43 -3.94 15.27 5.48
N GLU A 44 -3.69 15.91 6.63
CA GLU A 44 -2.35 16.36 7.05
C GLU A 44 -1.54 15.27 7.77
N ASN A 45 -2.11 14.08 7.97
CA ASN A 45 -1.45 13.01 8.71
C ASN A 45 -0.79 12.04 7.73
N GLU A 46 0.52 11.90 7.81
CA GLU A 46 1.31 10.98 7.00
C GLU A 46 1.44 9.65 7.74
N PHE A 47 0.97 8.57 7.11
CA PHE A 47 1.19 7.21 7.60
C PHE A 47 2.54 6.67 7.10
N ILE A 48 2.84 6.91 5.82
CA ILE A 48 4.16 6.66 5.21
C ILE A 48 4.62 7.97 4.57
N SER A 49 5.85 8.39 4.86
CA SER A 49 6.38 9.73 4.54
C SER A 49 7.65 9.71 3.68
N SER A 50 7.96 8.62 2.95
CA SER A 50 9.27 8.46 2.29
C SER A 50 9.47 9.25 0.98
N MET A 51 8.58 10.19 0.64
CA MET A 51 8.82 11.12 -0.49
C MET A 51 9.78 12.23 -0.05
N LEU A 52 11.06 11.86 0.01
CA LEU A 52 12.16 12.73 0.40
C LEU A 52 12.68 13.50 -0.81
N GLU A 53 12.30 14.78 -0.91
CA GLU A 53 12.91 15.72 -1.85
C GLU A 53 14.31 16.12 -1.35
N ASP A 54 15.26 16.27 -2.27
CA ASP A 54 16.64 16.75 -2.00
C ASP A 54 17.55 15.86 -1.13
N VAL A 55 17.31 14.55 -1.10
CA VAL A 55 18.14 13.59 -0.35
C VAL A 55 18.95 12.69 -1.31
N PRO A 56 20.22 12.35 -1.01
CA PRO A 56 21.04 11.47 -1.85
C PRO A 56 20.37 10.13 -2.17
N ILE A 57 20.64 9.57 -3.36
CA ILE A 57 19.98 8.35 -3.83
C ILE A 57 20.25 7.16 -2.92
N GLU A 58 21.44 7.06 -2.35
CA GLU A 58 21.81 5.99 -1.43
C GLU A 58 20.95 6.01 -0.16
N VAL A 59 20.57 7.21 0.29
CA VAL A 59 19.69 7.38 1.45
C VAL A 59 18.25 7.07 1.05
N LYS A 60 17.80 7.46 -0.15
CA LYS A 60 16.48 7.08 -0.67
C LYS A 60 16.34 5.56 -0.76
N GLU A 61 17.34 4.87 -1.29
CA GLU A 61 17.36 3.41 -1.41
C GLU A 61 17.34 2.71 -0.03
N CYS A 62 18.04 3.27 0.97
CA CYS A 62 17.99 2.77 2.36
C CYS A 62 16.61 2.93 3.02
N MET A 63 15.80 3.87 2.55
CA MET A 63 14.45 4.15 3.05
C MET A 63 13.36 3.68 2.07
N SER A 64 13.71 2.73 1.21
CA SER A 64 12.81 2.19 0.20
C SER A 64 11.65 1.43 0.81
N GLU A 65 10.50 1.55 0.16
CA GLU A 65 9.26 0.89 0.52
C GLU A 65 8.92 -0.19 -0.52
N LEU A 66 8.20 -1.21 -0.06
CA LEU A 66 7.70 -2.31 -0.89
C LEU A 66 6.41 -1.92 -1.64
N ILE A 67 6.54 -1.21 -2.76
CA ILE A 67 5.41 -0.56 -3.46
C ILE A 67 4.33 -1.59 -3.81
N THR A 68 4.67 -2.74 -4.40
CA THR A 68 3.64 -3.71 -4.81
C THR A 68 2.97 -4.37 -3.62
N SER A 69 3.71 -4.67 -2.55
CA SER A 69 3.14 -5.19 -1.30
C SER A 69 2.15 -4.21 -0.65
N TYR A 70 2.46 -2.91 -0.60
CA TYR A 70 1.52 -1.92 -0.09
C TYR A 70 0.30 -1.75 -0.98
N LEU A 71 0.45 -1.73 -2.30
CA LEU A 71 -0.69 -1.70 -3.23
C LEU A 71 -1.58 -2.94 -3.03
N ASP A 72 -0.98 -4.11 -2.85
CA ASP A 72 -1.71 -5.34 -2.53
C ASP A 72 -2.43 -5.28 -1.19
N ALA A 73 -1.82 -4.65 -0.19
CA ALA A 73 -2.43 -4.47 1.11
C ALA A 73 -3.60 -3.47 1.06
N LEU A 74 -3.47 -2.38 0.28
CA LEU A 74 -4.56 -1.43 0.03
C LEU A 74 -5.72 -2.06 -0.73
N ILE A 75 -5.45 -2.89 -1.73
CA ILE A 75 -6.49 -3.69 -2.43
C ILE A 75 -7.19 -4.61 -1.43
N CYS A 76 -6.43 -5.26 -0.55
CA CYS A 76 -6.97 -6.13 0.49
C CYS A 76 -7.88 -5.38 1.47
N LEU A 77 -7.52 -4.15 1.84
CA LEU A 77 -8.37 -3.28 2.66
C LEU A 77 -9.70 -3.00 1.95
N VAL A 78 -9.66 -2.60 0.67
CA VAL A 78 -10.87 -2.35 -0.13
C VAL A 78 -11.78 -3.59 -0.13
N ASP A 79 -11.21 -4.77 -0.34
CA ASP A 79 -11.96 -6.04 -0.34
C ASP A 79 -12.59 -6.40 1.00
N LYS A 80 -11.89 -6.11 2.09
CA LYS A 80 -12.33 -6.49 3.44
C LYS A 80 -13.28 -5.49 4.07
N ILE A 81 -13.23 -4.21 3.68
CA ILE A 81 -14.11 -3.14 4.19
C ILE A 81 -15.59 -3.46 4.00
N GLU A 82 -15.95 -4.23 2.98
CA GLU A 82 -17.35 -4.61 2.77
C GLU A 82 -17.89 -5.49 3.89
N ASN A 83 -17.04 -6.36 4.46
CA ASN A 83 -17.42 -7.45 5.36
C ASN A 83 -16.87 -7.29 6.78
N SER A 84 -16.28 -6.15 7.12
CA SER A 84 -15.62 -5.95 8.41
C SER A 84 -15.73 -4.50 8.85
N ASP A 85 -16.06 -4.30 10.13
CA ASP A 85 -16.20 -2.97 10.71
C ASP A 85 -14.87 -2.36 11.13
N VAL A 86 -13.88 -3.20 11.45
CA VAL A 86 -12.55 -2.77 11.88
C VAL A 86 -11.46 -3.60 11.21
N LEU A 87 -10.51 -2.90 10.61
CA LEU A 87 -9.36 -3.46 9.90
C LEU A 87 -8.09 -2.75 10.33
N TYR A 88 -6.97 -3.44 10.19
CA TYR A 88 -5.65 -2.90 10.44
C TYR A 88 -4.75 -3.20 9.25
N LEU A 89 -4.03 -2.19 8.78
CA LEU A 89 -2.96 -2.32 7.79
C LEU A 89 -1.63 -2.08 8.51
N LYS A 90 -0.70 -3.03 8.40
CA LYS A 90 0.63 -2.91 8.97
C LYS A 90 1.47 -1.92 8.16
N TYR A 91 2.26 -1.07 8.83
CA TYR A 91 3.42 -0.44 8.21
C TYR A 91 4.50 -1.53 8.08
N ILE A 92 4.79 -1.96 6.86
CA ILE A 92 5.66 -3.13 6.61
C ILE A 92 7.06 -2.90 7.19
N GLU A 93 7.62 -1.71 6.97
CA GLU A 93 8.99 -1.37 7.39
C GLU A 93 9.09 -0.78 8.80
N ASN A 94 7.95 -0.62 9.49
CA ASN A 94 7.90 -0.19 10.87
C ASN A 94 7.06 -1.17 11.70
N SER A 95 7.74 -1.97 12.53
CA SER A 95 7.14 -3.01 13.36
C SER A 95 6.12 -2.52 14.40
N PHE A 96 6.00 -1.22 14.64
CA PHE A 96 5.16 -0.68 15.71
C PHE A 96 3.93 0.08 15.22
N SER A 97 3.95 0.58 13.98
CA SER A 97 2.90 1.44 13.44
C SER A 97 1.89 0.65 12.61
N TRP A 98 0.61 0.93 12.86
CA TRP A 98 -0.52 0.34 12.15
C TRP A 98 -1.52 1.42 11.74
N LEU A 99 -2.04 1.30 10.53
CA LEU A 99 -3.18 2.07 10.09
C LEU A 99 -4.47 1.32 10.46
N LYS A 100 -5.17 1.82 11.46
CA LYS A 100 -6.50 1.33 11.85
C LYS A 100 -7.57 1.99 11.01
N VAL A 101 -8.47 1.18 10.46
CA VAL A 101 -9.61 1.61 9.65
C VAL A 101 -10.89 1.14 10.34
N LYS A 102 -11.74 2.09 10.77
CA LYS A 102 -13.08 1.79 11.27
C LYS A 102 -14.14 2.22 10.26
N LYS A 103 -15.01 1.31 9.85
CA LYS A 103 -16.18 1.60 9.02
C LYS A 103 -17.29 2.21 9.88
N LYS A 104 -17.86 3.31 9.42
CA LYS A 104 -19.04 3.95 10.03
C LYS A 104 -19.97 4.47 8.94
N ASN A 105 -21.05 3.74 8.70
CA ASN A 105 -21.95 3.96 7.57
C ASN A 105 -21.15 3.93 6.25
N ASN A 106 -21.27 4.96 5.41
CA ASN A 106 -20.53 5.10 4.15
C ASN A 106 -19.13 5.73 4.31
N ASN A 107 -18.66 5.91 5.55
CA ASN A 107 -17.38 6.55 5.82
C ASN A 107 -16.41 5.57 6.46
N LEU A 108 -15.13 5.82 6.20
CA LEU A 108 -14.01 5.17 6.84
C LEU A 108 -13.34 6.19 7.77
N LEU A 109 -13.05 5.76 8.99
CA LEU A 109 -12.32 6.51 9.99
C LEU A 109 -10.92 5.90 10.10
N PHE A 110 -9.92 6.68 9.73
CA PHE A 110 -8.52 6.28 9.77
C PHE A 110 -7.84 6.81 11.02
N TYR A 111 -7.00 5.98 11.61
CA TYR A 111 -6.13 6.30 12.72
C TYR A 111 -4.78 5.65 12.47
N GLU A 112 -3.69 6.31 12.84
CA GLU A 112 -2.47 5.57 13.13
C GLU A 112 -2.47 5.19 14.59
N VAL A 113 -2.15 3.93 14.85
CA VAL A 113 -2.00 3.41 16.19
C VAL A 113 -0.63 2.76 16.32
N ASN A 114 0.00 2.96 17.46
CA ASN A 114 1.18 2.23 17.87
C ASN A 114 0.77 1.07 18.76
N LYS A 115 1.28 -0.12 18.44
CA LYS A 115 1.37 -1.22 19.40
C LYS A 115 2.51 -2.15 19.02
N GLN A 116 3.31 -2.49 20.02
CA GLN A 116 4.21 -3.63 19.96
C GLN A 116 3.35 -4.90 19.96
N TYR A 117 3.02 -5.42 18.78
CA TYR A 117 2.31 -6.67 18.65
C TYR A 117 3.28 -7.81 19.02
N ILE A 118 3.38 -8.13 20.31
CA ILE A 118 4.29 -9.15 20.88
C ILE A 118 4.11 -10.51 20.18
N ASP A 119 2.92 -10.79 19.66
CA ASP A 119 2.60 -12.02 18.93
C ASP A 119 3.18 -12.08 17.51
N GLU A 120 3.83 -11.04 16.98
CA GLU A 120 4.49 -11.12 15.65
C GLU A 120 5.73 -12.03 15.68
N MET A 121 6.38 -12.17 16.84
CA MET A 121 7.45 -13.14 17.00
C MET A 121 6.94 -14.59 17.04
N ASN A 122 5.67 -14.81 17.41
CA ASN A 122 5.08 -16.14 17.57
C ASN A 122 4.17 -16.54 16.39
N ASN A 123 3.51 -15.59 15.77
CA ASN A 123 2.61 -15.79 14.64
C ASN A 123 3.29 -15.29 13.37
N ARG A 124 3.50 -16.21 12.44
CA ARG A 124 3.93 -15.98 11.05
C ARG A 124 2.87 -15.17 10.30
N ILE A 125 2.60 -13.94 10.72
CA ILE A 125 1.63 -13.06 10.08
C ILE A 125 2.23 -12.66 8.73
N ARG A 126 1.88 -13.45 7.71
CA ARG A 126 2.15 -13.16 6.29
C ARG A 126 1.16 -12.14 5.71
N ASN A 127 0.19 -11.71 6.51
CA ASN A 127 -0.91 -10.86 6.06
C ASN A 127 -0.71 -9.43 6.56
N PHE A 128 -0.44 -8.50 5.65
CA PHE A 128 -0.31 -7.07 5.94
C PHE A 128 -1.62 -6.42 6.37
N VAL A 129 -2.76 -7.11 6.22
CA VAL A 129 -4.08 -6.65 6.64
C VAL A 129 -4.73 -7.63 7.60
N LEU A 130 -5.13 -7.14 8.77
CA LEU A 130 -5.82 -7.89 9.81
C LEU A 130 -7.27 -7.40 10.00
N VAL A 131 -8.13 -8.29 10.50
CA VAL A 131 -9.56 -8.05 10.75
C VAL A 131 -9.86 -8.28 12.23
N GLY A 132 -10.61 -7.38 12.87
CA GLY A 132 -11.12 -7.56 14.24
C GLY A 132 -10.80 -6.38 15.15
N ASP A 133 -11.76 -5.94 15.98
CA ASP A 133 -11.61 -4.81 16.92
C ASP A 133 -10.91 -5.22 18.24
N ASP A 134 -10.72 -6.52 18.47
CA ASP A 134 -10.10 -7.12 19.66
C ASP A 134 -8.62 -7.49 19.49
N LEU A 135 -8.07 -7.28 18.29
CA LEU A 135 -6.66 -7.54 18.00
C LEU A 135 -5.73 -6.68 18.87
N PHE A 136 -6.18 -5.49 19.27
CA PHE A 136 -5.39 -4.53 20.03
C PHE A 136 -6.19 -3.99 21.21
N THR A 137 -6.03 -4.61 22.39
CA THR A 137 -6.68 -4.19 23.65
C THR A 137 -6.16 -2.87 24.23
N ASP A 138 -4.94 -2.46 23.86
CA ASP A 138 -4.19 -1.34 24.46
C ASP A 138 -3.44 -0.55 23.37
N GLU A 139 -4.17 -0.12 22.34
CA GLU A 139 -3.60 0.67 21.24
C GLU A 139 -3.31 2.12 21.68
N CYS A 140 -2.14 2.65 21.34
CA CYS A 140 -1.85 4.08 21.50
C CYS A 140 -2.18 4.80 20.20
N ILE A 141 -3.21 5.65 20.18
CA ILE A 141 -3.57 6.44 19.01
C ILE A 141 -2.53 7.54 18.82
N LEU A 142 -1.79 7.49 17.70
CA LEU A 142 -0.84 8.53 17.32
C LEU A 142 -1.54 9.71 16.65
N TRP A 143 -2.50 9.42 15.77
CA TRP A 143 -3.40 10.43 15.20
C TRP A 143 -4.74 9.81 14.75
N GLY A 144 -5.72 10.69 14.51
CA GLY A 144 -7.06 10.32 14.04
C GLY A 144 -8.18 10.77 15.00
N PRO A 145 -9.47 10.63 14.63
CA PRO A 145 -9.95 10.07 13.37
C PRO A 145 -9.81 11.03 12.18
N VAL A 146 -9.35 10.50 11.04
CA VAL A 146 -9.54 11.13 9.73
C VAL A 146 -10.72 10.46 9.02
N ARG A 147 -11.74 11.25 8.71
CA ARG A 147 -12.96 10.77 8.05
C ARG A 147 -12.84 10.91 6.54
N ILE A 148 -13.08 9.81 5.83
CA ILE A 148 -13.09 9.78 4.37
C ILE A 148 -14.29 8.96 3.88
N ASP A 149 -14.93 9.43 2.81
CA ASP A 149 -15.96 8.67 2.12
C ASP A 149 -15.39 7.36 1.51
N GLN A 150 -16.09 6.25 1.71
CA GLN A 150 -15.63 4.94 1.26
C GLN A 150 -15.50 4.87 -0.28
N ALA A 151 -16.41 5.49 -1.03
CA ALA A 151 -16.33 5.49 -2.49
C ALA A 151 -15.14 6.32 -2.97
N LEU A 152 -14.84 7.45 -2.31
CA LEU A 152 -13.64 8.24 -2.58
C LEU A 152 -12.36 7.42 -2.32
N PHE A 153 -12.29 6.70 -1.21
CA PHE A 153 -11.15 5.81 -0.90
C PHE A 153 -10.98 4.75 -1.98
N ASN A 154 -12.04 3.99 -2.29
CA ASN A 154 -12.01 2.94 -3.32
C ASN A 154 -11.56 3.48 -4.68
N LYS A 155 -12.08 4.64 -5.09
CA LYS A 155 -11.69 5.31 -6.34
C LYS A 155 -10.23 5.71 -6.35
N LYS A 156 -9.69 6.22 -5.24
CA LYS A 156 -8.28 6.60 -5.12
C LYS A 156 -7.37 5.37 -5.25
N ILE A 157 -7.70 4.26 -4.58
CA ILE A 157 -6.92 3.01 -4.70
C ILE A 157 -6.94 2.50 -6.13
N LEU A 158 -8.12 2.44 -6.78
CA LEU A 158 -8.23 2.04 -8.18
C LEU A 158 -7.40 2.92 -9.10
N SER A 159 -7.46 4.23 -8.92
CA SER A 159 -6.67 5.18 -9.73
C SER A 159 -5.18 4.92 -9.61
N VAL A 160 -4.67 4.78 -8.39
CA VAL A 160 -3.23 4.62 -8.14
C VAL A 160 -2.73 3.29 -8.67
N VAL A 161 -3.46 2.20 -8.40
CA VAL A 161 -3.10 0.87 -8.90
C VAL A 161 -3.12 0.83 -10.43
N THR A 162 -4.10 1.49 -11.07
CA THR A 162 -4.16 1.60 -12.52
C THR A 162 -2.96 2.38 -13.08
N SER A 163 -2.62 3.52 -12.49
CA SER A 163 -1.45 4.31 -12.91
C SER A 163 -0.16 3.51 -12.79
N PHE A 164 0.03 2.83 -11.66
CA PHE A 164 1.20 1.99 -11.42
C PHE A 164 1.35 0.87 -12.46
N VAL A 165 0.29 0.12 -12.74
CA VAL A 165 0.35 -0.95 -13.74
C VAL A 165 0.60 -0.41 -15.15
N LYS A 166 0.06 0.77 -15.48
CA LYS A 166 0.34 1.44 -16.76
C LYS A 166 1.81 1.84 -16.88
N GLU A 167 2.37 2.41 -15.82
CA GLU A 167 3.78 2.79 -15.79
C GLU A 167 4.71 1.57 -15.96
N ILE A 168 4.44 0.46 -15.27
CA ILE A 168 5.18 -0.80 -15.49
C ILE A 168 5.04 -1.29 -16.93
N LYS A 169 3.84 -1.21 -17.52
CA LYS A 169 3.59 -1.57 -18.92
C LYS A 169 4.36 -0.67 -19.89
N GLU A 170 4.53 0.60 -19.58
CA GLU A 170 5.31 1.56 -20.36
C GLU A 170 6.82 1.30 -20.25
N ILE A 171 7.31 0.93 -19.06
CA ILE A 171 8.71 0.55 -18.83
C ILE A 171 9.05 -0.71 -19.62
N ASN A 172 8.26 -1.77 -19.45
CA ASN A 172 8.44 -3.02 -20.20
C ASN A 172 7.12 -3.81 -20.27
N PRO A 173 6.45 -3.86 -21.43
CA PRO A 173 5.13 -4.48 -21.59
C PRO A 173 5.08 -5.98 -21.29
N ILE A 174 6.21 -6.70 -21.28
CA ILE A 174 6.20 -8.13 -20.97
C ILE A 174 6.06 -8.39 -19.47
N LEU A 175 6.52 -7.46 -18.63
CA LEU A 175 6.63 -7.65 -17.18
C LEU A 175 5.27 -7.68 -16.48
N ILE A 176 4.25 -7.01 -17.02
CA ILE A 176 2.89 -7.09 -16.47
C ILE A 176 2.31 -8.52 -16.48
N LYS A 177 2.92 -9.47 -17.20
CA LYS A 177 2.54 -10.88 -17.18
C LYS A 177 3.09 -11.63 -15.95
N SER A 178 3.97 -11.01 -15.18
CA SER A 178 4.53 -11.57 -13.94
C SER A 178 3.44 -11.86 -12.92
N ASN A 179 3.68 -12.88 -12.10
CA ASN A 179 2.83 -13.18 -10.94
C ASN A 179 2.80 -12.02 -9.94
N LEU A 180 3.83 -11.18 -9.91
CA LEU A 180 3.91 -10.02 -9.02
C LEU A 180 2.74 -9.05 -9.19
N PHE A 181 2.26 -8.87 -10.43
CA PHE A 181 1.18 -7.92 -10.74
C PHE A 181 -0.22 -8.55 -10.77
N ARG A 182 -0.34 -9.83 -10.47
CA ARG A 182 -1.59 -10.59 -10.65
C ARG A 182 -2.75 -10.00 -9.85
N LYS A 183 -2.50 -9.57 -8.61
CA LYS A 183 -3.55 -9.06 -7.72
C LYS A 183 -4.02 -7.66 -8.16
N GLN A 184 -3.09 -6.80 -8.55
CA GLN A 184 -3.35 -5.48 -9.11
C GLN A 184 -4.15 -5.58 -10.42
N LEU A 185 -3.76 -6.47 -11.33
CA LEU A 185 -4.49 -6.72 -12.58
C LEU A 185 -5.91 -7.22 -12.34
N ASN A 186 -6.08 -8.19 -11.44
CA ASN A 186 -7.41 -8.68 -11.06
C ASN A 186 -8.28 -7.56 -10.47
N PHE A 187 -7.68 -6.69 -9.64
CA PHE A 187 -8.37 -5.53 -9.07
C PHE A 187 -8.83 -4.54 -10.14
N ILE A 188 -7.98 -4.22 -11.10
CA ILE A 188 -8.31 -3.31 -12.20
C ILE A 188 -9.42 -3.91 -13.08
N ASN A 189 -9.28 -5.16 -13.48
CA ASN A 189 -10.23 -5.85 -14.37
C ASN A 189 -11.64 -5.97 -13.76
N ARG A 190 -11.75 -6.33 -12.46
CA ARG A 190 -13.07 -6.43 -11.81
C ARG A 190 -13.76 -5.07 -11.64
N ASN A 191 -13.00 -3.98 -11.69
CA ASN A 191 -13.52 -2.61 -11.69
C ASN A 191 -13.77 -2.05 -13.11
N GLY A 192 -13.66 -2.90 -14.15
CA GLY A 192 -14.04 -2.55 -15.53
C GLY A 192 -13.09 -1.58 -16.23
N VAL A 193 -11.86 -1.42 -15.73
CA VAL A 193 -10.85 -0.54 -16.33
C VAL A 193 -10.04 -1.32 -17.37
N VAL A 194 -9.86 -0.74 -18.56
CA VAL A 194 -9.03 -1.30 -19.64
C VAL A 194 -7.64 -0.66 -19.61
N LEU A 195 -6.61 -1.50 -19.64
CA LEU A 195 -5.18 -1.13 -19.56
C LEU A 195 -4.49 -1.01 -20.90
#